data_AF-A0A2N2MA27-F1
#
_entry.id   AF-A0A2N2MA27-F1
#
_cell.length_a   1.000
_cell.length_b   1.000
_cell.length_c   1.000
_cell.angle_alpha   90.00
_cell.angle_beta   90.00
_cell.angle_gamma   90.00
#
_symmetry.space_group_name_H-M   'P 1'
#
loop_
_entity.id
_entity.type
_entity.pdbx_description
1 polymer ?
#
loop_
_entity_poly.entity_id
_entity_poly.type
_entity_poly.pdbx_seq_one_letter_code
_entity_poly.pdbx_strand_id
1 'polypeptide(L)'
;MLITTPTKSAPATAKPTADTSLADLRQIKCDWIAAARDLDYPATCWNVLRNLGQREKFGVLREAWLWQSGNIALIGTESATTYSPAHRAYIVRRGFSAYVLPEELDPRWQNPVEKALFNGDQVMHWGWLMADTSEGQIIEEDEGEKKDSLIFVPGQWINAILAVQHQAEQKAQAEYLAGIERQRQQLLSELLVGKAV
;
A
#
# COMPACT_ATOMS: atom_id res chain seq x y z
N MET A 1 32.59 -0.43 12.65
CA MET A 1 31.47 -1.38 12.80
C MET A 1 30.62 -1.26 11.54
N LEU A 2 30.72 -2.24 10.65
CA LEU A 2 29.89 -2.31 9.44
C LEU A 2 28.56 -2.94 9.84
N ILE A 3 27.47 -2.16 9.82
CA ILE A 3 26.12 -2.70 9.94
C ILE A 3 25.80 -3.29 8.56
N THR A 4 26.04 -4.59 8.40
CA THR A 4 25.52 -5.34 7.26
C THR A 4 24.05 -5.58 7.50
N THR A 5 23.21 -4.67 7.02
CA THR A 5 21.78 -4.94 6.86
C THR A 5 21.64 -6.20 6.00
N PRO A 6 20.87 -7.23 6.39
CA PRO A 6 20.57 -8.32 5.49
C PRO A 6 19.78 -7.70 4.33
N THR A 7 20.43 -7.57 3.18
CA THR A 7 19.73 -7.26 1.94
C THR A 7 18.82 -8.46 1.70
N LYS A 8 17.52 -8.31 1.92
CA LYS A 8 16.51 -9.16 1.29
C LYS A 8 16.65 -8.88 -0.21
N SER A 9 17.69 -9.44 -0.82
CA SER A 9 17.97 -9.28 -2.24
C SER A 9 16.80 -9.93 -2.98
N ALA A 10 16.16 -9.16 -3.86
CA ALA A 10 15.13 -9.67 -4.73
C ALA A 10 15.60 -11.00 -5.36
N PRO A 11 14.78 -12.07 -5.37
CA PRO A 11 15.17 -13.32 -5.99
C PRO A 11 15.61 -13.05 -7.43
N ALA A 12 16.63 -13.78 -7.88
CA ALA A 12 17.07 -13.74 -9.27
C ALA A 12 15.97 -14.35 -10.14
N THR A 13 14.97 -13.54 -10.47
CA THR A 13 13.81 -13.99 -11.24
C THR A 13 14.11 -13.86 -12.73
N ALA A 14 13.66 -14.86 -13.50
CA ALA A 14 13.83 -14.89 -14.95
C ALA A 14 13.35 -13.58 -15.59
N LYS A 15 14.21 -12.96 -16.41
CA LYS A 15 13.84 -11.77 -17.19
C LYS A 15 13.27 -12.23 -18.53
N PRO A 16 12.04 -11.81 -18.89
CA PRO A 16 11.49 -12.15 -20.18
C PRO A 16 12.31 -11.51 -21.30
N THR A 17 12.52 -12.25 -22.39
CA THR A 17 13.06 -11.78 -23.67
C THR A 17 11.95 -11.66 -24.71
N ALA A 18 12.23 -11.05 -25.86
CA ALA A 18 11.25 -10.88 -26.95
C ALA A 18 10.64 -12.19 -27.46
N ASP A 19 11.37 -13.30 -27.35
CA ASP A 19 10.94 -14.62 -27.83
C ASP A 19 10.25 -15.48 -26.75
N THR A 20 10.00 -14.91 -25.57
CA THR A 20 9.38 -15.64 -24.45
C THR A 20 7.93 -15.98 -24.79
N SER A 21 7.56 -17.26 -24.66
CA SER A 21 6.20 -17.69 -24.95
C SER A 21 5.17 -17.07 -24.00
N LEU A 22 3.91 -16.96 -24.42
CA LEU A 22 2.84 -16.45 -23.54
C LEU A 22 2.69 -17.29 -22.26
N ALA A 23 2.93 -18.61 -22.33
CA ALA A 23 2.87 -19.49 -21.17
C ALA A 23 3.99 -19.16 -20.18
N ASP A 24 5.22 -18.96 -20.68
CA ASP A 24 6.37 -18.60 -19.85
C ASP A 24 6.22 -17.20 -19.26
N LEU A 25 5.70 -16.23 -20.01
CA LEU A 25 5.40 -14.88 -19.50
C LEU A 25 4.41 -14.92 -18.33
N ARG A 26 3.37 -15.77 -18.41
CA ARG A 26 2.42 -15.97 -17.32
C ARG A 26 3.07 -16.60 -16.10
N GLN A 27 3.91 -17.61 -16.30
CA GLN A 27 4.63 -18.26 -15.21
C GLN A 27 5.58 -17.27 -14.52
N ILE A 28 6.37 -16.52 -15.28
CA ILE A 28 7.27 -15.48 -14.76
C ILE A 28 6.49 -14.46 -13.92
N LYS A 29 5.35 -13.96 -14.42
CA LYS A 29 4.48 -13.05 -13.67
C LYS A 29 4.02 -13.68 -12.35
N CYS A 30 3.56 -14.93 -12.37
CA CYS A 30 3.15 -15.63 -11.15
C CYS A 30 4.29 -15.78 -10.15
N ASP A 31 5.49 -16.14 -10.61
CA ASP A 31 6.67 -16.30 -9.76
C ASP A 31 7.08 -14.97 -9.12
N TRP A 32 7.01 -13.87 -9.89
CA TRP A 32 7.28 -12.52 -9.40
C TRP A 32 6.29 -12.10 -8.30
N ILE A 33 4.99 -12.35 -8.50
CA ILE A 33 3.94 -12.05 -7.52
C ILE A 33 4.13 -12.90 -6.25
N ALA A 34 4.42 -14.19 -6.40
CA ALA A 34 4.68 -15.08 -5.27
C ALA A 34 5.89 -14.62 -4.46
N ALA A 35 6.99 -14.27 -5.12
CA ALA A 35 8.16 -13.71 -4.46
C ALA A 35 7.86 -12.39 -3.70
N ALA A 36 7.04 -11.51 -4.28
CA ALA A 36 6.66 -10.26 -3.61
C ALA A 36 5.85 -10.53 -2.33
N ARG A 37 4.97 -11.54 -2.33
CA ARG A 37 4.23 -12.00 -1.14
C ARG A 37 5.16 -12.58 -0.09
N ASP A 38 6.04 -13.50 -0.47
CA ASP A 38 6.98 -14.15 0.46
C ASP A 38 7.91 -13.13 1.14
N LEU A 39 8.18 -12.02 0.45
CA LEU A 39 9.00 -10.92 0.97
C LEU A 39 8.21 -9.87 1.76
N ASP A 40 6.88 -9.97 1.79
CA ASP A 40 5.94 -9.06 2.45
C ASP A 40 5.97 -7.62 1.89
N TYR A 41 6.29 -7.48 0.60
CA TYR A 41 6.30 -6.19 -0.08
C TYR A 41 4.91 -5.51 -0.11
N PRO A 42 3.79 -6.21 -0.35
CA PRO A 42 2.48 -5.56 -0.33
C PRO A 42 2.15 -4.88 1.00
N ALA A 43 2.35 -5.57 2.13
CA ALA A 43 2.11 -4.98 3.45
C ALA A 43 3.08 -3.85 3.75
N THR A 44 4.36 -4.00 3.36
CA THR A 44 5.37 -2.95 3.51
C THR A 44 4.99 -1.68 2.75
N CYS A 45 4.62 -1.80 1.47
CA CYS A 45 4.18 -0.68 0.64
C CYS A 45 2.94 0.01 1.24
N TRP A 46 1.95 -0.78 1.68
CA TRP A 46 0.76 -0.22 2.31
C TRP A 46 1.08 0.49 3.62
N ASN A 47 1.96 -0.07 4.46
CA ASN A 47 2.37 0.55 5.71
C ASN A 47 3.05 1.90 5.47
N VAL A 48 3.98 1.97 4.51
CA VAL A 48 4.62 3.22 4.10
C VAL A 48 3.60 4.21 3.60
N LEU A 49 2.73 3.80 2.68
CA LEU A 49 1.72 4.67 2.11
C LEU A 49 0.75 5.21 3.18
N ARG A 50 0.23 4.34 4.05
CA ARG A 50 -0.83 4.70 5.00
C ARG A 50 -0.34 5.62 6.11
N ASN A 51 0.91 5.46 6.52
CA ASN A 51 1.51 6.22 7.62
C ASN A 51 2.30 7.42 7.13
N LEU A 52 3.06 7.31 6.03
CA LEU A 52 3.90 8.39 5.53
C LEU A 52 3.29 9.16 4.35
N GLY A 53 2.26 8.62 3.70
CA GLY A 53 1.58 9.28 2.60
C GLY A 53 0.73 10.47 3.03
N GLN A 54 0.57 11.41 2.10
CA GLN A 54 -0.31 12.57 2.22
C GLN A 54 -1.64 12.25 1.54
N ARG A 55 -2.74 12.82 2.06
CA ARG A 55 -4.04 12.69 1.41
C ARG A 55 -4.16 13.72 0.31
N GLU A 56 -4.43 13.23 -0.89
CA GLU A 56 -4.58 14.04 -2.09
C GLU A 56 -5.97 13.81 -2.69
N LYS A 57 -6.62 14.90 -3.09
CA LYS A 57 -7.85 14.84 -3.87
C LYS A 57 -7.47 14.81 -5.35
N PHE A 58 -8.12 13.94 -6.11
CA PHE A 58 -7.94 13.87 -7.56
C PHE A 58 -9.29 13.59 -8.24
N GLY A 59 -9.51 14.22 -9.40
CA GLY A 59 -10.86 14.29 -9.98
C GLY A 59 -11.89 14.95 -9.04
N VAL A 60 -13.17 14.69 -9.29
CA VAL A 60 -14.27 15.44 -8.63
C VAL A 60 -14.58 14.95 -7.21
N LEU A 61 -14.34 13.68 -6.88
CA LEU A 61 -14.79 13.07 -5.62
C LEU A 61 -13.83 12.00 -5.05
N ARG A 62 -12.62 11.84 -5.59
CA ARG A 62 -11.71 10.77 -5.15
C ARG A 62 -10.62 11.32 -4.26
N GLU A 63 -10.39 10.64 -3.15
CA GLU A 63 -9.27 10.87 -2.25
C GLU A 63 -8.35 9.65 -2.34
N ALA A 64 -7.04 9.90 -2.43
CA ALA A 64 -6.02 8.88 -2.38
C ALA A 64 -4.97 9.27 -1.34
N TRP A 65 -4.28 8.27 -0.83
CA TRP A 65 -2.98 8.49 -0.23
C TRP A 65 -1.94 8.51 -1.34
N LEU A 66 -1.02 9.47 -1.26
CA LEU A 66 0.16 9.57 -2.09
C LEU A 66 1.39 9.59 -1.19
N TRP A 67 2.31 8.68 -1.44
CA TRP A 67 3.67 8.79 -0.94
C TRP A 67 4.61 8.86 -2.14
N GLN A 68 5.60 9.76 -2.10
CA GLN A 68 6.56 9.93 -3.20
C GLN A 68 7.96 10.15 -2.64
N SER A 69 8.95 9.51 -3.27
CA SER A 69 10.37 9.72 -3.00
C SER A 69 11.17 9.62 -4.30
N GLY A 70 11.85 10.71 -4.67
CA GLY A 70 12.50 10.82 -5.98
C GLY A 70 11.50 10.57 -7.11
N ASN A 71 11.81 9.59 -7.97
CA ASN A 71 10.97 9.19 -9.08
C ASN A 71 9.99 8.05 -8.74
N ILE A 72 9.87 7.63 -7.48
CA ILE A 72 8.96 6.54 -7.08
C ILE A 72 7.73 7.13 -6.41
N ALA A 73 6.54 6.72 -6.85
CA ALA A 73 5.28 7.10 -6.25
C ALA A 73 4.45 5.86 -5.85
N LEU A 74 3.89 5.88 -4.65
CA LEU A 74 2.86 4.97 -4.19
C LEU A 74 1.54 5.72 -4.12
N ILE A 75 0.52 5.22 -4.80
CA ILE A 75 -0.84 5.74 -4.72
C ILE A 75 -1.72 4.63 -4.18
N GLY A 76 -2.54 4.92 -3.19
CA GLY A 76 -3.54 3.96 -2.75
C GLY A 76 -4.85 4.59 -2.35
N THR A 77 -5.86 3.75 -2.38
CA THR A 77 -7.24 4.14 -2.19
C THR A 77 -7.91 3.16 -1.25
N GLU A 78 -8.95 3.66 -0.60
CA GLU A 78 -9.81 2.87 0.26
C GLU A 78 -11.25 3.24 -0.10
N SER A 79 -12.06 2.24 -0.39
CA SER A 79 -13.47 2.45 -0.73
C SER A 79 -14.32 1.37 -0.06
N ALA A 80 -15.35 1.79 0.68
CA ALA A 80 -16.38 0.87 1.15
C ALA A 80 -17.12 0.27 -0.05
N THR A 81 -17.27 -1.06 -0.07
CA THR A 81 -17.92 -1.80 -1.16
C THR A 81 -19.36 -2.19 -0.79
N THR A 82 -19.54 -2.96 0.29
CA THR A 82 -20.86 -3.43 0.73
C THR A 82 -20.83 -3.86 2.20
N TYR A 83 -21.98 -3.89 2.88
CA TYR A 83 -22.06 -4.49 4.21
C TYR A 83 -22.08 -6.02 4.10
N SER A 84 -21.23 -6.73 4.86
CA SER A 84 -21.27 -8.19 4.97
C SER A 84 -21.93 -8.61 6.28
N PRO A 85 -23.13 -9.24 6.23
CA PRO A 85 -23.77 -9.79 7.41
C PRO A 85 -22.94 -10.89 8.09
N ALA A 86 -22.16 -11.66 7.33
CA ALA A 86 -21.32 -12.74 7.86
C ALA A 86 -20.22 -12.20 8.78
N HIS A 87 -19.64 -11.05 8.43
CA HIS A 87 -18.61 -10.38 9.23
C HIS A 87 -19.17 -9.29 10.15
N ARG A 88 -20.48 -9.01 10.06
CA ARG A 88 -21.18 -7.92 10.76
C ARG A 88 -20.49 -6.56 10.59
N ALA A 89 -19.85 -6.34 9.44
CA ALA A 89 -19.02 -5.18 9.16
C ALA A 89 -19.18 -4.72 7.72
N TYR A 90 -18.85 -3.46 7.45
CA TYR A 90 -18.67 -2.99 6.07
C TYR A 90 -17.42 -3.63 5.48
N ILE A 91 -17.52 -4.08 4.24
CA ILE A 91 -16.37 -4.52 3.47
C ILE A 91 -15.74 -3.30 2.83
N VAL A 92 -14.43 -3.20 2.98
CA VAL A 92 -13.63 -2.11 2.48
C VAL A 92 -12.62 -2.68 1.52
N ARG A 93 -12.63 -2.18 0.29
CA ARG A 93 -11.57 -2.45 -0.67
C ARG A 93 -10.43 -1.48 -0.41
N ARG A 94 -9.27 -2.03 -0.09
CA ARG A 94 -8.00 -1.31 -0.08
C ARG A 94 -7.20 -1.74 -1.29
N GLY A 95 -6.51 -0.80 -1.89
CA GLY A 95 -5.58 -1.12 -2.95
C GLY A 95 -4.55 -0.04 -3.12
N PHE A 96 -3.42 -0.41 -3.69
CA PHE A 96 -2.38 0.53 -4.04
C PHE A 96 -1.72 0.15 -5.36
N SER A 97 -1.06 1.13 -5.94
CA SER A 97 -0.22 0.99 -7.12
C SER A 97 1.10 1.71 -6.89
N ALA A 98 2.19 1.13 -7.37
CA ALA A 98 3.50 1.77 -7.42
C ALA A 98 3.84 2.19 -8.84
N TYR A 99 4.40 3.38 -8.98
CA TYR A 99 4.78 3.98 -10.25
C TYR A 99 6.24 4.42 -10.23
N VAL A 100 6.93 4.22 -11.36
CA VAL A 100 8.23 4.83 -11.64
C VAL A 100 8.00 5.98 -12.61
N LEU A 101 8.33 7.19 -12.19
CA LEU A 101 8.22 8.40 -12.98
C LEU A 101 9.42 8.56 -13.92
N PRO A 102 9.21 8.98 -15.18
CA PRO A 102 10.29 9.37 -16.07
C PRO A 102 10.92 10.70 -15.62
N GLU A 103 12.10 11.01 -16.16
CA GLU A 103 12.80 12.28 -15.88
C GLU A 103 12.02 13.48 -16.43
N GLU A 104 11.40 13.33 -17.60
CA GLU A 104 10.57 14.35 -18.23
C GLU A 104 9.10 14.05 -17.99
N LEU A 105 8.41 14.97 -17.32
CA LEU A 105 6.99 14.87 -17.01
C LEU A 105 6.18 15.79 -17.92
N ASP A 106 5.01 15.31 -18.36
CA ASP A 106 4.05 16.15 -19.06
C ASP A 106 3.52 17.26 -18.12
N PRO A 107 3.74 18.54 -18.45
CA PRO A 107 3.38 19.66 -17.60
C PRO A 107 1.87 19.91 -17.51
N ARG A 108 1.04 19.22 -18.32
CA ARG A 108 -0.42 19.34 -18.27
C ARG A 108 -0.98 18.83 -16.93
N TRP A 109 -0.36 17.82 -16.35
CA TRP A 109 -0.77 17.26 -15.07
C TRP A 109 -0.12 18.03 -13.95
N GLN A 110 -0.92 18.77 -13.16
CA GLN A 110 -0.40 19.56 -12.04
C GLN A 110 -0.57 18.82 -10.71
N ASN A 111 -1.63 18.02 -10.59
CA ASN A 111 -1.88 17.20 -9.42
C ASN A 111 -0.84 16.07 -9.31
N PRO A 112 -0.19 15.87 -8.15
CA PRO A 112 0.82 14.83 -7.96
C PRO A 112 0.34 13.39 -8.23
N VAL A 113 -0.91 13.08 -7.88
CA VAL A 113 -1.52 11.77 -8.16
C VAL A 113 -1.72 11.61 -9.67
N GLU A 114 -2.28 12.60 -10.35
CA GLU A 114 -2.46 12.56 -11.81
C GLU A 114 -1.11 12.47 -12.55
N LYS A 115 -0.08 13.19 -12.07
CA LYS A 115 1.28 13.08 -12.62
C LYS A 115 1.76 11.63 -12.61
N ALA A 116 1.63 10.93 -11.49
CA ALA A 116 2.02 9.53 -11.38
C ALA A 116 1.14 8.59 -12.19
N LEU A 117 -0.18 8.79 -12.21
CA LEU A 117 -1.10 7.95 -12.98
C LEU A 117 -0.90 8.05 -14.50
N PHE A 118 -0.58 9.23 -15.02
CA PHE A 118 -0.53 9.48 -16.46
C PHE A 118 0.88 9.54 -17.05
N ASN A 119 1.92 9.77 -16.24
CA ASN A 119 3.31 9.73 -16.71
C ASN A 119 4.08 8.50 -16.23
N GLY A 120 3.66 7.87 -15.13
CA GLY A 120 4.44 6.80 -14.50
C GLY A 120 4.19 5.43 -15.10
N ASP A 121 5.24 4.61 -15.14
CA ASP A 121 5.14 3.20 -15.43
C ASP A 121 4.67 2.45 -14.17
N GLN A 122 3.53 1.78 -14.25
CA GLN A 122 3.01 0.99 -13.14
C GLN A 122 3.84 -0.29 -12.96
N VAL A 123 4.56 -0.38 -11.84
CA VAL A 123 5.44 -1.52 -11.52
C VAL A 123 4.89 -2.42 -10.42
N MET A 124 3.86 -1.96 -9.69
CA MET A 124 3.15 -2.81 -8.74
C MET A 124 1.67 -2.43 -8.70
N HIS A 125 0.80 -3.42 -8.52
CA HIS A 125 -0.59 -3.24 -8.17
C HIS A 125 -1.02 -4.34 -7.21
N TRP A 126 -1.66 -3.94 -6.11
CA TRP A 126 -2.18 -4.87 -5.12
C TRP A 126 -3.50 -4.37 -4.54
N GLY A 127 -4.37 -5.31 -4.18
CA GLY A 127 -5.64 -5.00 -3.52
C GLY A 127 -6.10 -6.13 -2.59
N TRP A 128 -6.89 -5.77 -1.58
CA TRP A 128 -7.51 -6.68 -0.64
C TRP A 128 -8.86 -6.15 -0.17
N LEU A 129 -9.75 -7.08 0.15
CA LEU A 129 -11.02 -6.82 0.81
C LEU A 129 -10.84 -7.03 2.32
N MET A 130 -11.20 -6.01 3.09
CA MET A 130 -11.12 -5.99 4.55
C MET A 130 -12.51 -5.92 5.16
N ALA A 131 -12.71 -6.58 6.31
CA ALA A 131 -13.78 -6.23 7.21
C ALA A 131 -13.40 -4.95 7.97
N ASP A 132 -14.23 -3.92 7.90
CA ASP A 132 -14.11 -2.69 8.68
C ASP A 132 -14.47 -2.96 10.15
N THR A 133 -13.50 -3.52 10.85
CA THR A 133 -13.52 -3.89 12.26
C THR A 133 -12.37 -3.17 12.96
N SER A 134 -12.40 -3.06 14.29
CA SER A 134 -11.33 -2.41 15.07
C SER A 134 -9.93 -2.99 14.83
N GLU A 135 -9.86 -4.26 14.43
CA GLU A 135 -8.60 -4.97 14.13
C GLU A 135 -8.31 -5.04 12.62
N GLY A 136 -9.28 -4.74 11.75
CA GLY A 136 -9.15 -4.81 10.31
C GLY A 136 -8.78 -6.22 9.84
N GLN A 137 -9.75 -7.12 9.73
CA GLN A 137 -9.50 -8.47 9.23
C GLN A 137 -9.44 -8.49 7.69
N ILE A 138 -8.35 -9.00 7.11
CA ILE A 138 -8.30 -9.35 5.68
C ILE A 138 -9.26 -10.52 5.45
N ILE A 139 -10.23 -10.32 4.56
CA ILE A 139 -11.21 -11.35 4.19
C ILE A 139 -10.69 -12.13 2.98
N GLU A 140 -10.20 -11.40 1.99
CA GLU A 140 -9.72 -11.95 0.73
C GLU A 140 -8.66 -10.99 0.18
N GLU A 141 -7.57 -11.53 -0.37
CA GLU A 141 -6.85 -10.75 -1.38
C GLU A 141 -7.81 -10.55 -2.54
N ASP A 142 -7.81 -9.36 -3.15
CA ASP A 142 -8.69 -9.08 -4.29
C ASP A 142 -8.14 -9.79 -5.54
N GLU A 143 -8.19 -11.12 -5.51
CA GLU A 143 -7.91 -12.04 -6.62
C GLU A 143 -9.16 -12.22 -7.51
N GLY A 144 -10.28 -11.58 -7.17
CA GLY A 144 -11.58 -11.72 -7.82
C GLY A 144 -11.58 -11.31 -9.31
N GLU A 145 -12.33 -12.07 -10.13
CA GLU A 145 -12.57 -12.02 -11.60
C GLU A 145 -11.41 -11.77 -12.58
N LYS A 146 -10.30 -11.21 -12.13
CA LYS A 146 -9.09 -11.01 -12.92
C LYS A 146 -7.90 -11.39 -12.06
N LYS A 147 -7.55 -12.67 -12.04
CA LYS A 147 -6.22 -13.15 -11.63
C LYS A 147 -5.07 -12.36 -12.30
N ASP A 148 -5.37 -11.63 -13.37
CA ASP A 148 -4.46 -10.76 -14.09
C ASP A 148 -4.31 -9.33 -13.52
N SER A 149 -5.08 -8.93 -12.50
CA SER A 149 -5.05 -7.56 -11.94
C SER A 149 -3.77 -7.27 -11.16
N LEU A 150 -3.22 -8.26 -10.45
CA LEU A 150 -1.98 -8.11 -9.70
C LEU A 150 -0.80 -7.90 -10.65
N ILE A 151 0.03 -6.92 -10.29
CA ILE A 151 1.23 -6.55 -11.03
C ILE A 151 2.37 -6.49 -10.03
N PHE A 152 3.50 -7.09 -10.37
CA PHE A 152 4.77 -6.85 -9.71
C PHE A 152 5.88 -6.99 -10.74
N VAL A 153 6.65 -5.93 -10.95
CA VAL A 153 7.83 -5.91 -11.81
C VAL A 153 9.05 -5.72 -10.89
N PRO A 154 9.93 -6.73 -10.77
CA PRO A 154 11.12 -6.62 -9.95
C PRO A 154 12.02 -5.47 -10.40
N GLY A 155 12.52 -4.68 -9.44
CA GLY A 155 13.41 -3.55 -9.75
C GLY A 155 13.92 -2.84 -8.50
N GLN A 156 14.85 -1.91 -8.70
CA GLN A 156 15.45 -1.13 -7.59
C GLN A 156 14.48 -0.13 -6.97
N TRP A 157 13.34 0.14 -7.61
CA TRP A 157 12.32 1.07 -7.12
C TRP A 157 11.85 0.73 -5.70
N ILE A 158 11.79 -0.57 -5.34
CA ILE A 158 11.37 -1.03 -4.01
C ILE A 158 12.33 -0.56 -2.91
N ASN A 159 13.59 -0.31 -3.22
CA ASN A 159 14.60 0.12 -2.23
C ASN A 159 14.23 1.47 -1.60
N ALA A 160 13.61 2.38 -2.38
CA ALA A 160 13.15 3.66 -1.85
C ALA A 160 12.07 3.49 -0.77
N ILE A 161 11.24 2.45 -0.90
CA ILE A 161 10.16 2.11 0.04
C ILE A 161 10.73 1.39 1.26
N LEU A 162 11.61 0.40 1.04
CA LEU A 162 12.28 -0.33 2.12
C LEU A 162 13.13 0.61 2.99
N ALA A 163 13.76 1.63 2.40
CA ALA A 163 14.55 2.62 3.12
C ALA A 163 13.75 3.41 4.16
N VAL A 164 12.44 3.56 3.98
CA VAL A 164 11.56 4.31 4.89
C VAL A 164 10.63 3.41 5.72
N GLN A 165 10.73 2.09 5.57
CA GLN A 165 9.87 1.14 6.29
C GLN A 165 9.92 1.36 7.81
N HIS A 166 11.12 1.49 8.38
CA HIS A 166 11.27 1.67 9.82
C HIS A 166 10.62 2.98 10.29
N GLN A 167 10.72 4.06 9.51
CA GLN A 167 10.06 5.32 9.83
C GLN A 167 8.53 5.17 9.82
N ALA A 168 7.99 4.42 8.86
CA ALA A 168 6.55 4.14 8.79
C ALA A 168 6.07 3.34 10.02
N GLU A 169 6.82 2.33 10.43
CA GLU A 169 6.54 1.53 11.63
C GLU A 169 6.57 2.37 12.92
N GLN A 170 7.59 3.23 13.08
CA GLN A 170 7.67 4.15 14.23
C GLN A 170 6.47 5.09 14.29
N LYS A 171 6.04 5.63 13.14
CA LYS A 171 4.87 6.51 13.08
C LYS A 171 3.58 5.75 13.41
N ALA A 172 3.41 4.55 12.88
CA ALA A 172 2.26 3.70 13.20
C ALA A 172 2.19 3.40 14.71
N GLN A 173 3.33 3.05 15.33
CA GLN A 173 3.40 2.80 16.77
C GLN A 173 3.09 4.05 17.59
N ALA A 174 3.62 5.21 17.21
CA ALA A 174 3.33 6.48 17.87
C ALA A 174 1.84 6.85 17.79
N GLU A 175 1.21 6.67 16.63
CA GLU A 175 -0.23 6.91 16.44
C GLU A 175 -1.08 5.95 17.27
N TYR A 176 -0.70 4.68 17.34
CA TYR A 176 -1.36 3.67 18.18
C TYR A 176 -1.31 4.05 19.67
N LEU A 177 -0.12 4.39 20.19
CA LEU A 177 0.05 4.81 21.58
C LEU A 177 -0.72 6.10 21.88
N ALA A 178 -0.73 7.06 20.95
CA ALA A 178 -1.52 8.28 21.06
C ALA A 178 -3.03 8.02 21.03
N GLY A 179 -3.47 6.95 20.36
CA GLY A 179 -4.86 6.49 20.38
C GLY A 179 -5.27 5.93 21.74
N ILE A 180 -4.42 5.08 22.33
CA ILE A 180 -4.63 4.54 23.69
C ILE A 180 -4.73 5.66 24.70
N GLU A 181 -3.81 6.63 24.67
CA GLU A 181 -3.81 7.72 25.65
C GLU A 181 -5.05 8.62 25.50
N ARG A 182 -5.52 8.87 24.26
CA ARG A 182 -6.78 9.59 24.03
C ARG A 182 -7.98 8.85 24.63
N GLN A 183 -8.07 7.53 24.43
CA GLN A 183 -9.14 6.72 25.03
C GLN A 183 -9.06 6.75 26.56
N ARG A 184 -7.86 6.64 27.13
CA ARG A 184 -7.64 6.74 28.58
C ARG A 184 -8.14 8.08 29.12
N GLN A 185 -7.80 9.18 28.47
CA GLN A 185 -8.21 10.52 28.87
C GLN A 185 -9.73 10.72 28.78
N GLN A 186 -10.37 10.16 27.75
CA GLN A 186 -11.81 10.20 27.60
C GLN A 186 -12.53 9.40 28.71
N LEU A 187 -12.09 8.17 29.00
CA LEU A 187 -12.67 7.38 30.09
C LEU A 187 -12.46 8.05 31.45
N LEU A 188 -11.30 8.66 31.66
CA LEU A 188 -11.02 9.40 32.89
C LEU A 188 -11.97 10.59 33.04
N SER A 189 -12.21 11.37 31.98
CA SER A 189 -13.12 12.52 32.04
C SER A 189 -14.57 12.08 32.30
N GLU A 190 -15.04 11.01 31.65
CA GLU A 190 -16.36 10.43 31.89
C GLU A 190 -16.54 9.96 33.35
N LEU A 191 -15.54 9.27 33.92
CA LEU A 191 -15.58 8.80 35.31
C LEU A 191 -15.47 9.92 36.34
N LEU A 192 -14.75 11.00 36.03
CA LEU A 192 -14.64 12.17 36.91
C LEU A 192 -15.92 13.01 36.92
N VAL A 193 -16.62 13.12 35.78
CA VAL A 193 -17.94 13.74 35.70
C VAL A 193 -19.00 12.89 36.40
N GLY A 194 -18.93 11.56 36.28
CA GLY A 194 -19.83 10.62 36.95
C GLY A 194 -19.64 10.50 38.47
N LYS A 195 -18.57 11.06 39.05
CA LYS A 195 -18.30 11.10 40.50
C LYS A 195 -18.87 12.34 41.21
N ALA A 196 -19.54 13.24 40.49
CA ALA A 196 -20.11 14.47 41.06
C ALA A 196 -21.59 14.34 41.50
N VAL A 197 -22.06 13.13 41.82
CA VAL A 197 -23.41 12.86 42.37
C VAL A 197 -23.31 12.22 43.74
#